data_AF-A0A812JEM9-F1
#
_entry.id   AF-A0A812JEM9-F1
#
_cell.length_a   1.000
_cell.length_b   1.000
_cell.length_c   1.000
_cell.angle_alpha   90.00
_cell.angle_beta   90.00
_cell.angle_gamma   90.00
#
_symmetry.space_group_name_H-M   'P 1'
#
loop_
_entity.id
_entity.type
_entity.pdbx_description
1 polymer ?
#
loop_
_entity_poly.entity_id
_entity_poly.type
_entity_poly.pdbx_seq_one_letter_code
_entity_poly.pdbx_strand_id
1 'polypeptide(L)'
;MVPTLPSSQGEAPEAPPDLHPVPSAGSFGHPELCQRPCLHFLVGRNCLAGDACNYCHLPHSPGPKLDKRQRRIIEEMPKAHFLPLALELLADKARAMELQGTEALMGILENEVQSEDAPAAAAPAGVSGRPPLGLMRCLRAMGFRNLTNMAARKCAEGTKIRIRETVQALRANVSQGQAGARVTS
;
A
#
# COMPACT_ATOMS: atom_id res chain seq x y z
N MET A 1 -70.57 14.56 -19.73
CA MET A 1 -69.35 13.99 -20.37
C MET A 1 -68.15 14.55 -19.62
N VAL A 2 -67.53 13.75 -18.75
CA VAL A 2 -66.38 14.18 -17.93
C VAL A 2 -65.13 13.56 -18.57
N PRO A 3 -64.07 14.34 -18.86
CA PRO A 3 -62.86 13.77 -19.45
C PRO A 3 -62.03 13.07 -18.37
N THR A 4 -61.72 11.79 -18.62
CA THR A 4 -60.83 10.98 -17.80
C THR A 4 -59.39 11.35 -18.13
N LEU A 5 -58.63 11.82 -17.14
CA LEU A 5 -57.18 12.05 -17.25
C LEU A 5 -56.43 10.69 -17.18
N PRO A 6 -55.40 10.47 -18.01
CA PRO A 6 -54.58 9.26 -17.90
C PRO A 6 -53.64 9.37 -16.69
N SER A 7 -53.66 8.32 -15.85
CA SER A 7 -52.77 8.12 -14.73
C SER A 7 -51.32 8.01 -15.22
N SER A 8 -50.54 9.04 -14.94
CA SER A 8 -49.09 9.04 -15.03
C SER A 8 -48.54 7.98 -14.07
N GLN A 9 -48.09 6.86 -14.63
CA GLN A 9 -47.34 5.83 -13.92
C GLN A 9 -46.01 6.46 -13.50
N GLY A 10 -45.82 6.61 -12.19
CA GLY A 10 -44.51 6.90 -11.63
C GLY A 10 -43.66 5.63 -11.74
N GLU A 11 -42.66 5.66 -12.62
CA GLU A 11 -41.53 4.73 -12.53
C GLU A 11 -40.93 4.84 -11.13
N ALA A 12 -41.01 3.74 -10.38
CA ALA A 12 -40.35 3.62 -9.10
C ALA A 12 -38.83 3.73 -9.33
N PRO A 13 -38.08 4.41 -8.44
CA PRO A 13 -36.63 4.45 -8.54
C PRO A 13 -36.12 3.01 -8.46
N GLU A 14 -35.50 2.53 -9.54
CA GLU A 14 -34.80 1.26 -9.59
C GLU A 14 -33.88 1.16 -8.37
N ALA A 15 -33.99 0.05 -7.64
CA ALA A 15 -33.14 -0.23 -6.48
C ALA A 15 -31.67 -0.07 -6.91
N PRO A 16 -30.81 0.54 -6.08
CA PRO A 16 -29.41 0.76 -6.45
C PRO A 16 -28.79 -0.60 -6.78
N PRO A 17 -28.12 -0.74 -7.93
CA PRO A 17 -27.55 -2.00 -8.36
C PRO A 17 -26.60 -2.51 -7.28
N ASP A 18 -26.72 -3.80 -6.95
CA ASP A 18 -25.79 -4.50 -6.07
C ASP A 18 -24.35 -4.15 -6.48
N LEU A 19 -23.69 -3.34 -5.65
CA LEU A 19 -22.34 -2.86 -5.86
C LEU A 19 -21.36 -4.01 -5.64
N HIS A 20 -21.32 -4.95 -6.57
CA HIS A 20 -20.24 -5.92 -6.62
C HIS A 20 -18.92 -5.15 -6.79
N PRO A 21 -17.91 -5.37 -5.94
CA PRO A 21 -16.63 -4.70 -6.05
C PRO A 21 -15.95 -5.06 -7.37
N VAL A 22 -16.08 -4.19 -8.38
CA VAL A 22 -15.35 -4.33 -9.63
C VAL A 22 -13.90 -3.88 -9.38
N PRO A 23 -12.89 -4.73 -9.66
CA PRO A 23 -11.50 -4.33 -9.57
C PRO A 23 -11.23 -3.14 -10.50
N SER A 24 -10.61 -2.11 -9.96
CA SER A 24 -10.09 -0.96 -10.71
C SER A 24 -8.60 -1.10 -11.04
N ALA A 25 -8.05 -0.21 -11.86
CA ALA A 25 -6.60 -0.08 -12.08
C ALA A 25 -5.81 0.12 -10.77
N GLY A 26 -6.40 0.81 -9.79
CA GLY A 26 -5.85 0.95 -8.45
C GLY A 26 -5.81 -0.35 -7.65
N SER A 27 -6.62 -1.34 -8.01
CA SER A 27 -6.77 -2.62 -7.30
C SER A 27 -5.67 -3.64 -7.63
N PHE A 28 -4.90 -3.43 -8.70
CA PHE A 28 -3.77 -4.30 -9.03
C PHE A 28 -2.73 -4.33 -7.91
N GLY A 29 -2.40 -5.56 -7.49
CA GLY A 29 -1.51 -5.84 -6.36
C GLY A 29 -2.21 -5.90 -4.99
N HIS A 30 -3.53 -5.93 -4.92
CA HIS A 30 -4.24 -6.04 -3.63
C HIS A 30 -3.93 -7.37 -2.92
N PRO A 31 -3.78 -7.39 -1.58
CA PRO A 31 -3.86 -6.26 -0.63
C PRO A 31 -2.54 -5.51 -0.39
N GLU A 32 -1.43 -6.02 -0.90
CA GLU A 32 -0.09 -5.67 -0.41
C GLU A 32 0.59 -4.56 -1.20
N LEU A 33 0.24 -4.41 -2.47
CA LEU A 33 0.79 -3.46 -3.44
C LEU A 33 -0.28 -2.56 -4.06
N CYS A 34 -1.57 -2.78 -3.80
CA CYS A 34 -2.64 -1.94 -4.36
C CYS A 34 -2.48 -0.47 -3.98
N GLN A 35 -3.17 0.39 -4.73
CA GLN A 35 -3.29 1.80 -4.36
C GLN A 35 -4.15 1.96 -3.11
N ARG A 36 -4.14 3.18 -2.57
CA ARG A 36 -5.01 3.55 -1.45
C ARG A 36 -6.47 3.23 -1.79
N PRO A 37 -7.30 2.87 -0.79
CA PRO A 37 -8.72 2.61 -1.01
C PRO A 37 -9.41 3.83 -1.63
N CYS A 38 -10.28 3.59 -2.59
CA CYS A 38 -11.11 4.62 -3.20
C CYS A 38 -12.10 5.15 -2.16
N LEU A 39 -12.12 6.46 -1.93
CA LEU A 39 -13.02 7.06 -0.96
C LEU A 39 -14.49 6.82 -1.31
N HIS A 40 -14.86 6.88 -2.60
CA HIS A 40 -16.24 6.62 -3.04
C HIS A 40 -16.67 5.20 -2.72
N PHE A 41 -15.84 4.21 -3.08
CA PHE A 41 -16.13 2.81 -2.80
C PHE A 41 -16.14 2.51 -1.30
N LEU A 42 -15.21 3.12 -0.55
CA LEU A 42 -15.11 2.97 0.91
C LEU A 42 -16.38 3.46 1.65
N VAL A 43 -17.03 4.52 1.15
CA VAL A 43 -18.29 5.03 1.73
C VAL A 43 -19.55 4.43 1.08
N GLY A 44 -19.42 3.38 0.27
CA GLY A 44 -20.54 2.69 -0.37
C GLY A 44 -21.19 3.45 -1.52
N ARG A 45 -20.44 4.32 -2.22
CA ARG A 45 -20.91 5.07 -3.40
C ARG A 45 -20.24 4.56 -4.68
N ASN A 46 -20.94 4.68 -5.80
CA ASN A 46 -20.36 4.45 -7.13
C ASN A 46 -19.21 5.42 -7.39
N CYS A 47 -18.10 4.89 -7.89
CA CYS A 47 -17.00 5.69 -8.41
C CYS A 47 -17.27 6.03 -9.89
N LEU A 48 -17.29 7.33 -10.23
CA LEU A 48 -17.50 7.79 -11.60
C LEU A 48 -16.39 7.36 -12.57
N ALA A 49 -15.18 7.10 -12.05
CA ALA A 49 -14.04 6.64 -12.83
C ALA A 49 -14.08 5.13 -13.13
N GLY A 50 -15.03 4.38 -12.55
CA GLY A 50 -15.21 2.95 -12.84
C GLY A 50 -13.93 2.12 -12.68
N ASP A 51 -13.66 1.28 -13.67
CA ASP A 51 -12.47 0.43 -13.79
C ASP A 51 -11.17 1.24 -14.00
N ALA A 52 -11.25 2.41 -14.63
CA ALA A 52 -10.12 3.33 -14.81
C ALA A 52 -9.71 4.07 -13.53
N CYS A 53 -10.40 3.87 -12.40
CA CYS A 53 -10.05 4.49 -11.13
C CYS A 53 -8.64 4.08 -10.66
N ASN A 54 -7.81 5.08 -10.36
CA ASN A 54 -6.45 4.88 -9.84
C ASN A 54 -6.41 4.47 -8.35
N TYR A 55 -7.56 4.36 -7.69
CA TYR A 55 -7.68 3.92 -6.29
C TYR A 55 -8.30 2.53 -6.21
N CYS A 56 -7.94 1.76 -5.18
CA CYS A 56 -8.40 0.38 -5.04
C CYS A 56 -9.88 0.31 -4.64
N HIS A 57 -10.66 -0.51 -5.34
CA HIS A 57 -12.09 -0.76 -5.09
C HIS A 57 -12.33 -2.04 -4.30
N LEU A 58 -11.29 -2.80 -3.98
CA LEU A 58 -11.45 -4.01 -3.18
C LEU A 58 -11.62 -3.66 -1.69
N PRO A 59 -12.30 -4.52 -0.90
CA PRO A 59 -12.40 -4.33 0.55
C PRO A 59 -11.02 -4.26 1.21
N HIS A 60 -10.78 -3.26 2.06
CA HIS A 60 -9.54 -3.18 2.84
C HIS A 60 -9.86 -3.35 4.31
N SER A 61 -9.23 -4.33 4.93
CA SER A 61 -9.20 -4.41 6.39
C SER A 61 -8.35 -3.26 6.94
N PRO A 62 -8.78 -2.58 8.02
CA PRO A 62 -7.94 -1.58 8.67
C PRO A 62 -6.65 -2.27 9.15
N GLY A 63 -5.53 -1.89 8.54
CA GLY A 63 -4.21 -2.40 8.92
C GLY A 63 -3.83 -1.99 10.35
N PRO A 64 -2.77 -2.60 10.90
CA PRO A 64 -2.30 -2.24 12.23
C PRO A 64 -1.91 -0.76 12.27
N LYS A 65 -2.48 -0.03 13.23
CA LYS A 65 -2.21 1.39 13.43
C LYS A 65 -1.12 1.54 14.46
N LEU A 66 -0.08 2.30 14.10
CA LEU A 66 0.93 2.70 15.07
C LEU A 66 0.32 3.68 16.08
N ASP A 67 0.52 3.40 17.36
CA ASP A 67 0.15 4.34 18.41
C ASP A 67 1.06 5.60 18.39
N LYS A 68 0.73 6.60 19.20
CA LYS A 68 1.49 7.86 19.26
C LYS A 68 2.96 7.64 19.66
N ARG A 69 3.22 6.71 20.58
CA ARG A 69 4.56 6.38 21.07
C ARG A 69 5.37 5.65 20.00
N GLN A 70 4.78 4.66 19.34
CA GLN A 70 5.41 3.88 18.27
C GLN A 70 5.78 4.77 17.08
N ARG A 71 4.88 5.69 16.68
CA ARG A 71 5.19 6.67 15.62
C ARG A 71 6.39 7.53 15.98
N ARG A 72 6.41 8.07 17.21
CA ARG A 72 7.53 8.86 17.71
C ARG A 72 8.84 8.09 17.67
N ILE A 73 8.83 6.83 18.13
CA ILE A 73 10.03 5.97 18.10
C ILE A 73 10.54 5.79 16.67
N ILE A 74 9.67 5.53 15.70
CA ILE A 74 10.08 5.39 14.30
C ILE A 74 10.59 6.70 13.74
N GLU A 75 9.94 7.83 14.05
CA GLU A 75 10.36 9.16 13.59
C GLU A 75 11.74 9.52 14.13
N GLU A 76 12.02 9.25 15.40
CA GLU A 76 13.30 9.51 16.07
C GLU A 76 14.38 8.46 15.73
N MET A 77 13.99 7.26 15.28
CA MET A 77 14.93 6.19 14.92
C MET A 77 15.82 6.62 13.74
N PRO A 78 17.16 6.59 13.87
CA PRO A 78 18.07 6.88 12.76
C PRO A 78 17.83 5.97 11.57
N LYS A 79 18.09 6.49 10.36
CA LYS A 79 17.96 5.74 9.10
C LYS A 79 18.75 4.43 9.15
N ALA A 80 19.99 4.48 9.65
CA ALA A 80 20.89 3.34 9.83
C ALA A 80 20.31 2.21 10.72
N HIS A 81 19.36 2.50 11.61
CA HIS A 81 18.69 1.48 12.42
C HIS A 81 17.36 1.03 11.82
N PHE A 82 16.58 1.95 11.23
CA PHE A 82 15.26 1.62 10.70
C PHE A 82 15.31 0.85 9.38
N LEU A 83 16.20 1.23 8.46
CA LEU A 83 16.25 0.64 7.13
C LEU A 83 16.64 -0.85 7.14
N PRO A 84 17.63 -1.32 7.92
CA PRO A 84 17.91 -2.76 8.01
C PRO A 84 16.72 -3.57 8.54
N LEU A 85 15.99 -3.04 9.54
CA LEU A 85 14.77 -3.68 10.04
C LEU A 85 13.67 -3.73 8.98
N ALA A 86 13.50 -2.65 8.22
CA ALA A 86 12.52 -2.60 7.13
C ALA A 86 12.90 -3.56 6.00
N LEU A 87 14.18 -3.65 5.63
CA LEU A 87 14.71 -4.57 4.63
C LEU A 87 14.41 -6.04 4.99
N GLU A 88 14.74 -6.46 6.21
CA GLU A 88 14.44 -7.82 6.69
C GLU A 88 12.94 -8.15 6.56
N LEU A 89 12.09 -7.25 7.07
CA LEU A 89 10.64 -7.43 7.04
C LEU A 89 10.05 -7.38 5.61
N LEU A 90 10.61 -6.55 4.73
CA LEU A 90 10.19 -6.48 3.34
C LEU A 90 10.61 -7.74 2.57
N ALA A 91 11.82 -8.26 2.83
CA ALA A 91 12.32 -9.49 2.21
C ALA A 91 11.49 -10.71 2.63
N ASP A 92 11.18 -10.84 3.92
CA ASP A 92 10.28 -11.88 4.44
C ASP A 92 8.91 -11.82 3.75
N LYS A 93 8.36 -10.61 3.61
CA LYS A 93 7.08 -10.39 2.93
C LYS A 93 7.13 -10.71 1.44
N ALA A 94 8.17 -10.25 0.75
CA ALA A 94 8.37 -10.55 -0.67
C ALA A 94 8.43 -12.06 -0.91
N ARG A 95 9.17 -12.78 -0.06
CA ARG A 95 9.28 -14.25 -0.13
C ARG A 95 7.95 -14.94 0.17
N ALA A 96 7.25 -14.54 1.22
CA ALA A 96 5.97 -15.14 1.60
C ALA A 96 4.87 -14.96 0.55
N MET A 97 4.99 -13.94 -0.30
CA MET A 97 4.06 -13.64 -1.38
C MET A 97 4.57 -14.04 -2.77
N GLU A 98 5.78 -14.57 -2.86
CA GLU A 98 6.45 -14.88 -4.13
C GLU A 98 6.49 -13.67 -5.10
N LEU A 99 6.68 -12.46 -4.55
CA LEU A 99 6.74 -11.24 -5.36
C LEU A 99 8.02 -11.21 -6.21
N GLN A 100 7.85 -11.22 -7.52
CA GLN A 100 8.95 -11.09 -8.46
C GLN A 100 9.34 -9.63 -8.68
N GLY A 101 10.63 -9.39 -8.91
CA GLY A 101 11.17 -8.05 -9.23
C GLY A 101 11.43 -7.16 -8.03
N THR A 102 11.37 -7.69 -6.79
CA THR A 102 11.65 -6.91 -5.57
C THR A 102 13.12 -6.54 -5.40
N GLU A 103 14.02 -7.20 -6.12
CA GLU A 103 15.48 -7.00 -6.03
C GLU A 103 15.88 -5.54 -6.28
N ALA A 104 15.24 -4.87 -7.25
CA ALA A 104 15.51 -3.45 -7.51
C ALA A 104 15.15 -2.58 -6.30
N LEU A 105 14.07 -2.90 -5.58
CA LEU A 105 13.64 -2.16 -4.40
C LEU A 105 14.59 -2.41 -3.23
N MET A 106 14.94 -3.68 -2.99
CA MET A 106 15.88 -4.05 -1.93
C MET A 106 17.24 -3.40 -2.16
N GLY A 107 17.78 -3.47 -3.39
CA GLY A 107 19.04 -2.84 -3.75
C GLY A 107 19.03 -1.32 -3.58
N ILE A 108 17.91 -0.64 -3.88
CA ILE A 108 17.80 0.81 -3.59
C ILE A 108 17.91 1.08 -2.09
N LEU A 109 17.22 0.30 -1.26
CA LEU A 109 17.22 0.46 0.19
C LEU A 109 18.56 0.07 0.83
N GLU A 110 19.23 -0.97 0.33
CA GLU A 110 20.56 -1.40 0.77
C GLU A 110 21.63 -0.34 0.47
N ASN A 111 21.61 0.22 -0.75
CA ASN A 111 22.51 1.34 -1.10
C ASN A 111 22.29 2.55 -0.20
N GLU A 112 21.04 2.79 0.22
CA GLU A 112 20.70 3.88 1.12
C GLU A 112 21.18 3.62 2.56
N VAL A 113 21.27 2.36 3.00
CA VAL A 113 21.92 1.98 4.26
C VAL A 113 23.43 2.26 4.18
N GLN A 114 24.07 1.82 3.10
CA GLN A 114 25.52 1.96 2.90
C GLN A 114 25.97 3.42 2.69
N SER A 115 25.10 4.29 2.14
CA SER A 115 25.43 5.69 1.92
C SER A 115 25.55 6.53 3.21
N GLU A 116 25.10 6.01 4.35
CA GLU A 116 25.31 6.63 5.68
C GLU A 116 26.64 6.22 6.33
N ASP A 117 27.38 5.24 5.79
CA ASP A 117 28.65 4.77 6.36
C ASP A 117 29.85 5.71 6.07
N ALA A 118 29.61 6.95 5.63
CA ALA A 118 30.60 8.01 5.76
C ALA A 118 30.69 8.41 7.25
N PRO A 119 31.87 8.41 7.88
CA PRO A 119 31.99 8.34 9.33
C PRO A 119 31.52 9.64 10.00
N ALA A 120 30.27 9.68 10.44
CA ALA A 120 29.82 10.62 11.44
C ALA A 120 30.37 10.16 12.80
N ALA A 121 31.43 10.83 13.20
CA ALA A 121 32.01 10.80 14.53
C ALA A 121 30.94 10.71 15.63
N ALA A 122 31.16 9.79 16.57
CA ALA A 122 30.48 9.68 17.87
C ALA A 122 28.94 9.62 17.79
N ALA A 123 28.42 8.42 17.52
CA ALA A 123 27.05 8.08 17.93
C ALA A 123 26.90 8.31 19.46
N PRO A 124 25.90 9.06 19.93
CA PRO A 124 25.59 9.09 21.35
C PRO A 124 25.20 7.67 21.78
N ALA A 125 25.81 7.19 22.86
CA ALA A 125 25.68 5.85 23.43
C ALA A 125 24.28 5.51 24.01
N GLY A 126 23.20 5.93 23.36
CA GLY A 126 21.83 5.85 23.87
C GLY A 126 20.78 5.21 22.96
N VAL A 127 21.10 4.84 21.71
CA VAL A 127 20.13 4.22 20.76
C VAL A 127 20.55 2.80 20.37
N SER A 128 21.16 2.05 21.28
CA SER A 128 21.42 0.60 21.14
C SER A 128 20.28 -0.27 21.69
N GLY A 129 19.09 0.31 21.87
CA GLY A 129 17.91 -0.42 22.32
C GLY A 129 17.25 -1.16 21.16
N ARG A 130 17.19 -2.50 21.26
CA ARG A 130 16.33 -3.33 20.41
C ARG A 130 14.92 -2.69 20.38
N PRO A 131 14.29 -2.54 19.20
CA PRO A 131 12.98 -1.90 19.11
C PRO A 131 11.98 -2.61 20.04
N PRO A 132 11.06 -1.87 20.69
CA PRO A 132 10.08 -2.49 21.58
C PRO A 132 9.32 -3.60 20.86
N LEU A 133 9.08 -4.74 21.53
CA LEU A 133 8.41 -5.89 20.91
C LEU A 133 7.05 -5.53 20.28
N GLY A 134 6.31 -4.60 20.89
CA GLY A 134 5.03 -4.11 20.36
C GLY A 134 5.17 -3.37 19.03
N LEU A 135 6.26 -2.62 18.83
CA LEU A 135 6.55 -1.95 17.57
C LEU A 135 6.87 -2.98 16.48
N MET A 136 7.73 -3.96 16.77
CA MET A 136 8.09 -5.01 15.80
C MET A 136 6.87 -5.83 15.37
N ARG A 137 5.98 -6.16 16.32
CA ARG A 137 4.71 -6.83 16.02
C ARG A 137 3.85 -6.02 15.06
N CYS A 138 3.74 -4.70 15.30
CA CYS A 138 2.99 -3.79 14.45
C CYS A 138 3.59 -3.70 13.04
N LEU A 139 4.91 -3.51 12.93
CA LEU A 139 5.63 -3.43 11.64
C LEU A 139 5.48 -4.72 10.83
N ARG A 140 5.60 -5.88 11.47
CA ARG A 140 5.42 -7.18 10.79
C ARG A 140 4.01 -7.38 10.27
N ALA A 141 3.00 -6.85 10.97
CA ALA A 141 1.60 -6.93 10.56
C ALA A 141 1.21 -5.91 9.48
N MET A 142 2.04 -4.90 9.17
CA MET A 142 1.74 -3.95 8.09
C MET A 142 1.88 -4.59 6.72
N GLY A 143 1.10 -4.13 5.75
CA GLY A 143 1.28 -4.53 4.36
C GLY A 143 2.58 -3.98 3.74
N PHE A 144 3.06 -4.65 2.71
CA PHE A 144 4.30 -4.36 2.00
C PHE A 144 4.41 -2.89 1.55
N ARG A 145 3.36 -2.35 0.94
CA ARG A 145 3.28 -0.94 0.51
C ARG A 145 3.47 0.04 1.67
N ASN A 146 2.85 -0.23 2.82
CA ASN A 146 2.93 0.66 3.98
C ASN A 146 4.34 0.68 4.56
N LEU A 147 4.95 -0.50 4.72
CA LEU A 147 6.33 -0.62 5.19
C LEU A 147 7.32 0.04 4.22
N THR A 148 7.13 -0.14 2.90
CA THR A 148 7.95 0.52 1.87
C THR A 148 7.83 2.04 1.94
N ASN A 149 6.61 2.59 2.10
CA ASN A 149 6.42 4.02 2.26
C ASN A 149 7.09 4.56 3.53
N MET A 150 7.10 3.79 4.61
CA MET A 150 7.79 4.16 5.85
C MET A 150 9.31 4.17 5.66
N ALA A 151 9.87 3.18 4.97
CA ALA A 151 11.28 3.18 4.58
C ALA A 151 11.62 4.40 3.72
N ALA A 152 10.84 4.67 2.68
CA ALA A 152 11.04 5.81 1.79
C ALA A 152 11.04 7.16 2.54
N ARG A 153 10.23 7.33 3.59
CA ARG A 153 10.23 8.56 4.40
C ARG A 153 11.57 8.85 5.08
N LYS A 154 12.43 7.84 5.26
CA LYS A 154 13.77 7.97 5.84
C LYS A 154 14.86 8.28 4.79
N CYS A 155 14.56 8.12 3.51
CA CYS A 155 15.51 8.32 2.42
C CYS A 155 15.49 9.76 1.88
N ALA A 156 16.53 10.13 1.12
CA ALA A 156 16.54 11.36 0.34
C ALA A 156 15.42 11.40 -0.73
N GLU A 157 15.02 12.59 -1.19
CA GLU A 157 13.89 12.72 -2.12
C GLU A 157 14.14 12.00 -3.46
N GLY A 158 15.37 12.00 -3.98
CA GLY A 158 15.72 11.24 -5.18
C GLY A 158 15.51 9.73 -4.99
N THR A 159 15.90 9.18 -3.85
CA THR A 159 15.68 7.78 -3.49
C THR A 159 14.18 7.48 -3.38
N LYS A 160 13.38 8.39 -2.81
CA LYS A 160 11.91 8.23 -2.73
C LYS A 160 11.27 8.10 -4.11
N ILE A 161 11.71 8.90 -5.09
CA ILE A 161 11.19 8.84 -6.46
C ILE A 161 11.48 7.44 -7.05
N ARG A 162 12.73 6.97 -6.95
CA ARG A 162 13.12 5.64 -7.44
C ARG A 162 12.35 4.50 -6.75
N ILE A 163 12.11 4.60 -5.44
CA ILE A 163 11.29 3.63 -4.70
C ILE A 163 9.86 3.61 -5.26
N ARG A 164 9.24 4.79 -5.49
CA ARG A 164 7.87 4.86 -6.04
C ARG A 164 7.79 4.24 -7.43
N GLU A 165 8.74 4.52 -8.31
CA GLU A 165 8.83 3.95 -9.66
C GLU A 165 8.97 2.42 -9.61
N THR A 166 9.84 1.93 -8.72
CA THR A 166 10.05 0.49 -8.56
C THR A 166 8.79 -0.20 -8.05
N VAL A 167 8.10 0.38 -7.06
CA VAL A 167 6.80 -0.14 -6.60
C VAL A 167 5.75 -0.11 -7.70
N GLN A 168 5.76 0.90 -8.57
CA GLN A 168 4.86 0.95 -9.72
C GLN A 168 5.17 -0.16 -10.74
N ALA A 169 6.44 -0.43 -11.02
CA ALA A 169 6.86 -1.55 -11.86
C ALA A 169 6.46 -2.91 -11.27
N LEU A 170 6.65 -3.10 -9.96
CA LEU A 170 6.18 -4.30 -9.24
C LEU A 170 4.68 -4.54 -9.43
N ARG A 171 3.87 -3.48 -9.33
CA ARG A 171 2.42 -3.57 -9.56
C ARG A 171 2.09 -3.98 -11.00
N ALA A 172 2.83 -3.44 -11.97
CA ALA A 172 2.63 -3.81 -13.37
C ALA A 172 2.93 -5.30 -13.60
N ASN A 173 4.00 -5.83 -13.02
CA ASN A 173 4.33 -7.26 -13.11
C ASN A 173 3.23 -8.15 -12.53
N VAL A 174 2.70 -7.78 -11.36
CA VAL A 174 1.58 -8.53 -10.74
C VAL A 174 0.34 -8.49 -11.64
N SER A 175 0.04 -7.34 -12.27
CA SER A 175 -1.11 -7.25 -13.19
C SER A 175 -0.97 -8.17 -14.41
N GLN A 176 0.25 -8.31 -14.95
CA GLN A 176 0.54 -9.18 -16.09
C GLN A 176 0.44 -10.67 -15.71
N GLY A 177 0.94 -11.04 -14.52
CA GLY A 177 0.80 -12.40 -13.98
C GLY A 177 -0.66 -12.79 -13.71
N GLN A 178 -1.49 -11.86 -13.21
CA GLN A 178 -2.91 -12.10 -12.98
C GLN A 178 -3.74 -12.16 -14.28
N ALA A 179 -3.33 -11.46 -15.33
CA ALA A 179 -3.98 -11.50 -16.64
C ALA A 179 -3.78 -12.85 -17.34
N GLY A 180 -2.60 -13.48 -17.19
CA GLY A 180 -2.31 -14.80 -17.76
C GLY A 180 -3.13 -15.95 -17.16
N ALA A 181 -3.58 -15.83 -15.90
CA ALA A 181 -4.36 -16.86 -15.23
C ALA A 181 -5.85 -16.90 -15.63
N ARG A 182 -6.36 -15.89 -16.34
CA ARG A 182 -7.79 -15.80 -16.74
C ARG A 182 -8.10 -16.36 -18.13
N VAL A 183 -7.11 -16.87 -18.88
CA VAL A 183 -7.31 -17.35 -20.26
C VAL A 183 -7.53 -18.88 -20.33
N THR A 184 -7.64 -19.55 -19.19
CA THR A 184 -7.94 -21.00 -19.13
C THR A 184 -9.11 -21.26 -18.18
N SER A 185 -10.33 -20.93 -18.59
CA SER A 185 -11.57 -21.42 -18.00
C SER A 185 -12.65 -21.51 -19.06
#